data_AF-F2RHD3-F1
#
_entry.id   AF-F2RHD3-F1
#
_cell.length_a   1.000
_cell.length_b   1.000
_cell.length_c   1.000
_cell.angle_alpha   90.00
_cell.angle_beta   90.00
_cell.angle_gamma   90.00
#
_symmetry.space_group_name_H-M   'P 1'
#
loop_
_entity.id
_entity.type
_entity.pdbx_description
1 polymer ?
#
loop_
_entity_poly.entity_id
_entity_poly.type
_entity_poly.pdbx_seq_one_letter_code
_entity_poly.pdbx_strand_id
1 'polypeptide(L)' 'MALEMRERCERCEVAVLVADGPARICSYECSYCVPCADEMRNVCPNCGGELVPRPRRVAG' A
#
# COMPACT_ATOMS: atom_id res chain seq x y z
N MET A 1 11.31 -15.47 9.68
CA MET A 1 10.12 -14.62 9.95
C MET A 1 9.60 -14.18 8.60
N ALA A 2 8.36 -14.52 8.25
CA ALA A 2 7.80 -14.18 6.94
C ALA A 2 7.42 -12.69 6.92
N LEU A 3 7.71 -12.00 5.82
CA LEU A 3 7.32 -10.62 5.59
C LEU A 3 5.78 -10.58 5.51
N GLU A 4 5.11 -10.05 6.53
CA GLU A 4 3.65 -9.98 6.58
C GLU A 4 3.16 -8.79 5.78
N MET A 5 2.59 -9.10 4.63
CA MET A 5 2.01 -8.12 3.73
C MET A 5 0.79 -7.47 4.37
N ARG A 6 0.79 -6.13 4.50
CA ARG A 6 -0.32 -5.39 5.12
C ARG A 6 -1.64 -5.64 4.39
N GLU A 7 -2.68 -5.97 5.16
CA GLU A 7 -4.01 -6.32 4.65
C GLU A 7 -5.00 -5.15 4.70
N ARG A 8 -4.61 -4.02 5.28
CA ARG A 8 -5.45 -2.83 5.45
C ARG A 8 -4.68 -1.56 5.14
N CYS A 9 -5.40 -0.54 4.68
CA CYS A 9 -4.85 0.79 4.46
C CYS A 9 -4.45 1.44 5.78
N GLU A 10 -3.20 1.90 5.89
CA GLU A 10 -2.69 2.54 7.10
C GLU A 10 -3.22 3.96 7.33
N ARG A 11 -3.90 4.56 6.36
CA ARG A 11 -4.55 5.88 6.52
C ARG A 11 -5.99 5.80 7.00
N CYS A 12 -6.80 4.97 6.34
CA CYS A 12 -8.24 4.91 6.62
C CYS A 12 -8.66 3.69 7.44
N GLU A 13 -7.83 2.65 7.53
CA GLU A 13 -8.06 1.38 8.25
C GLU A 13 -9.30 0.56 7.81
N VAL A 14 -10.19 1.17 7.01
CA VAL A 14 -11.42 0.58 6.48
C VAL A 14 -11.16 -0.23 5.21
N ALA A 15 -10.28 0.26 4.33
CA ALA A 15 -10.03 -0.39 3.06
C ALA A 15 -9.16 -1.64 3.24
N VAL A 16 -9.68 -2.79 2.80
CA VAL A 16 -8.95 -4.06 2.76
C VAL A 16 -8.04 -4.08 1.52
N LEU A 17 -6.76 -4.35 1.73
CA LEU A 17 -5.73 -4.44 0.71
C LEU A 17 -5.48 -5.91 0.38
N VAL A 18 -6.28 -6.42 -0.55
CA VAL A 18 -6.06 -7.75 -1.15
C VAL A 18 -4.68 -7.82 -1.83
N ALA A 19 -4.00 -8.95 -1.68
CA ALA A 19 -2.62 -9.15 -2.17
C ALA A 19 -2.48 -8.90 -3.69
N ASP A 20 -3.53 -9.21 -4.47
CA ASP A 20 -3.55 -9.08 -5.92
C ASP A 20 -4.43 -7.93 -6.43
N GLY A 21 -4.96 -7.11 -5.52
CA GLY A 21 -5.80 -5.97 -5.90
C GLY A 21 -5.08 -4.63 -5.90
N PRO A 22 -5.82 -3.56 -6.22
CA PRO A 22 -5.26 -2.23 -6.36
C PRO A 22 -4.90 -1.64 -4.99
N ALA A 23 -3.60 -1.64 -4.68
CA ALA A 23 -3.02 -0.99 -3.52
C ALA A 23 -1.77 -0.22 -3.92
N ARG A 24 -1.35 0.71 -3.06
CA ARG A 24 -0.11 1.48 -3.21
C ARG A 24 0.83 1.15 -2.05
N ILE A 25 2.12 1.10 -2.32
CA ILE A 25 3.15 0.76 -1.34
C ILE A 25 4.33 1.73 -1.46
N CYS A 26 5.01 2.04 -0.36
CA CYS A 26 6.29 2.75 -0.36
C CYS A 26 7.47 1.78 -0.17
N SER A 27 8.71 2.29 -0.25
CA SER A 27 9.94 1.50 -0.01
C SER A 27 10.07 0.93 1.40
N TYR A 28 9.38 1.51 2.36
CA TYR A 28 9.30 1.05 3.76
C TYR A 28 8.06 0.17 4.01
N GLU A 29 7.44 -0.31 2.93
CA GLU A 29 6.32 -1.25 2.96
C GLU A 29 5.02 -0.69 3.56
N CYS A 30 4.93 0.63 3.76
CA CYS A 30 3.67 1.25 4.14
C CYS A 30 2.65 1.09 3.01
N SER A 31 1.45 0.63 3.32
CA SER A 31 0.45 0.21 2.34
C SER A 31 -0.84 1.01 2.45
N TYR A 32 -1.31 1.54 1.31
CA TYR A 32 -2.49 2.40 1.23
C TYR A 32 -3.43 1.96 0.10
N CYS A 33 -4.72 2.23 0.27
CA CYS A 33 -5.66 2.08 -0.83
C CYS A 33 -5.46 3.20 -1.86
N VAL A 34 -5.85 2.95 -3.11
CA VAL A 34 -5.75 3.92 -4.21
C VAL A 34 -6.35 5.30 -3.87
N PRO A 35 -7.57 5.43 -3.31
CA PRO A 35 -8.12 6.76 -3.02
C PRO A 35 -7.31 7.52 -1.97
N CYS A 36 -6.83 6.84 -0.92
CA CYS A 36 -5.97 7.48 0.08
C CYS A 36 -4.63 7.93 -0.51
N ALA A 37 -4.03 7.11 -1.38
CA ALA A 37 -2.81 7.51 -2.06
C ALA A 37 -3.03 8.70 -3.00
N ASP A 38 -4.17 8.76 -3.69
CA ASP A 38 -4.53 9.87 -4.57
C ASP A 38 -4.69 11.18 -3.79
N GLU A 39 -5.43 11.16 -2.68
CA GLU A 39 -5.56 12.33 -1.78
C GLU A 39 -4.21 12.80 -1.23
N MET A 40 -3.28 11.86 -1.00
CA MET A 40 -1.93 12.16 -0.54
C MET A 40 -0.96 12.49 -1.69
N ARG A 41 -1.46 12.63 -2.92
CA ARG A 41 -0.68 12.90 -4.14
C ARG A 41 0.45 11.90 -4.37
N ASN A 42 0.20 10.64 -4.04
CA ASN A 42 1.16 9.53 -4.08
C ASN A 42 2.42 9.79 -3.22
N VAL A 43 2.30 10.54 -2.13
CA VAL A 43 3.37 10.72 -1.13
C VAL A 43 2.96 10.03 0.17
N CYS A 44 3.83 9.17 0.69
CA CYS A 44 3.60 8.49 1.96
C CYS A 44 3.71 9.48 3.12
N PRO A 45 2.69 9.62 3.99
CA PRO A 45 2.73 10.54 5.12
C PRO A 45 3.67 10.07 6.23
N ASN A 46 3.93 8.76 6.32
CA ASN A 46 4.77 8.18 7.36
C ASN A 46 6.27 8.25 7.05
N CYS A 47 6.66 8.12 5.77
CA CYS A 47 8.06 8.11 5.36
C CYS A 47 8.47 9.24 4.41
N GLY A 48 7.53 10.01 3.86
CA GLY A 48 7.80 11.06 2.87
C GLY A 48 8.19 10.55 1.47
N GLY A 49 8.25 9.22 1.26
CA GLY A 49 8.59 8.60 -0.01
C GLY A 49 7.42 8.52 -1.00
N GLU A 50 7.72 8.12 -2.23
CA GLU A 50 6.71 7.90 -3.28
C GLU A 50 5.88 6.64 -3.02
N LEU A 51 4.59 6.71 -3.32
CA LEU A 51 3.65 5.60 -3.33
C LEU A 51 3.46 5.04 -4.73
N VAL A 52 4.05 3.88 -4.97
CA VAL A 52 3.96 3.16 -6.25
C VAL A 52 2.90 2.06 -6.18
N PRO A 53 2.41 1.53 -7.31
CA PRO A 53 1.55 0.35 -7.32
C PRO A 53 2.19 -0.81 -6.56
N ARG A 54 1.44 -1.39 -5.61
CA ARG A 54 1.89 -2.55 -4.86
C ARG A 54 2.14 -3.72 -5.83
N PRO A 55 3.31 -4.38 -5.76
CA PRO A 55 3.58 -5.53 -6.60
C PRO A 55 2.59 -6.65 -6.27
N ARG A 56 1.98 -7.22 -7.32
CA ARG A 56 1.07 -8.36 -7.19
C ARG A 56 1.87 -9.64 -7.14
N ARG A 57 1.35 -10.66 -6.46
CA ARG A 57 1.99 -11.98 -6.48
C ARG A 57 1.70 -12.58 -7.85
N VAL A 58 2.64 -12.46 -8.77
CA VAL A 58 2.68 -13.36 -9.92
C VAL A 58 2.90 -14.76 -9.34
N ALA A 59 1.84 -15.57 -9.35
CA ALA A 59 1.96 -16.99 -9.09
C ALA A 59 2.91 -17.56 -10.16
N GLY A 60 4.16 -17.81 -9.75
CA GLY A 60 5.09 -18.63 -10.51
C GLY A 60 4.80 -20.09 -10.27
#